data_AF-A0A5D0NUF7-F1
#
_entry.id   AF-A0A5D0NUF7-F1
#
_cell.length_a   1.000
_cell.length_b   1.000
_cell.length_c   1.000
_cell.angle_alpha   90.00
_cell.angle_beta   90.00
_cell.angle_gamma   90.00
#
_symmetry.space_group_name_H-M   'P 1'
#
loop_
_entity.id
_entity.type
_entity.pdbx_description
1 polymer ?
#
loop_
_entity_poly.entity_id
_entity_poly.type
_entity_poly.pdbx_seq_one_letter_code
_entity_poly.pdbx_strand_id
1 'polypeptide(L)'
;MRDFEDVGRGVGADVDRAAAPGAQMPAVTLLLLGAGARALLGLLPAPLGAAPPLVLGAVVVVAAVGGAVVTYRTGPGRDVDWASADAYERDLLAEVPEDVGEVLVDAQTKIGGRMPTAAGVHLYVVRPAHWPCAIDGGDCNCARTRLSATLVPSRRHPVLLIGHRLLDEPIMLAYVLAGEVAQAGRVPRTLHLLLGAPLLAAWFVLGVTGPPHLLAVLAPALWLVTTAVRWGVELRADILAASTTGPRVARDYWARVRAASPPPTRTSRLLELISTHPPIAVRAALTAHVPGRSPISPT
;
A
#
# COMPACT_ATOMS: atom_id res chain seq x y z
N MET A 1 -7.02 -16.08 -21.37
CA MET A 1 -7.64 -15.97 -20.03
C MET A 1 -6.78 -16.59 -18.92
N ARG A 2 -6.29 -17.84 -19.04
CA ARG A 2 -5.42 -18.44 -18.00
C ARG A 2 -4.15 -17.64 -17.69
N ASP A 3 -3.55 -17.01 -18.71
CA ASP A 3 -2.29 -16.27 -18.53
C ASP A 3 -2.45 -15.00 -17.67
N PHE A 4 -3.59 -14.31 -17.73
CA PHE A 4 -3.81 -13.10 -16.93
C PHE A 4 -4.26 -13.40 -15.48
N GLU A 5 -4.82 -14.58 -15.21
CA GLU A 5 -5.01 -15.07 -13.84
C GLU A 5 -3.66 -15.42 -13.18
N ASP A 6 -2.69 -15.91 -13.95
CA ASP A 6 -1.31 -16.09 -13.50
C ASP A 6 -0.59 -14.75 -13.32
N VAL A 7 -0.97 -13.70 -14.05
CA VAL A 7 -0.58 -12.31 -13.75
C VAL A 7 -1.21 -11.82 -12.46
N GLY A 8 -2.47 -12.14 -12.17
CA GLY A 8 -3.09 -11.87 -10.89
C GLY A 8 -2.42 -12.55 -9.71
N ARG A 9 -1.98 -13.81 -9.89
CA ARG A 9 -1.17 -14.53 -8.89
C ARG A 9 0.26 -14.01 -8.83
N GLY A 10 0.85 -13.65 -9.96
CA GLY A 10 2.20 -13.11 -10.09
C GLY A 10 2.30 -11.72 -9.48
N VAL A 11 1.39 -10.81 -9.82
CA VAL A 11 1.21 -9.48 -9.21
C VAL A 11 0.70 -9.60 -7.79
N GLY A 12 -0.16 -10.56 -7.43
CA GLY A 12 -0.55 -10.82 -6.04
C GLY A 12 0.64 -11.24 -5.18
N ALA A 13 1.41 -12.23 -5.63
CA ALA A 13 2.63 -12.70 -4.99
C ALA A 13 3.75 -11.65 -5.03
N ASP A 14 3.84 -10.86 -6.10
CA ASP A 14 4.77 -9.75 -6.22
C ASP A 14 4.27 -8.50 -5.51
N VAL A 15 3.02 -8.36 -5.12
CA VAL A 15 2.52 -7.33 -4.20
C VAL A 15 2.76 -7.78 -2.77
N ASP A 16 2.63 -9.07 -2.46
CA ASP A 16 3.09 -9.62 -1.19
C ASP A 16 4.62 -9.52 -1.04
N ARG A 17 5.38 -9.61 -2.15
CA ARG A 17 6.85 -9.35 -2.18
C ARG A 17 7.23 -7.89 -2.44
N ALA A 18 6.42 -7.06 -3.11
CA ALA A 18 6.66 -5.63 -3.37
C ALA A 18 6.06 -4.74 -2.28
N ALA A 19 5.25 -5.31 -1.39
CA ALA A 19 5.13 -4.84 -0.02
C ALA A 19 6.48 -4.96 0.74
N ALA A 20 7.49 -5.64 0.17
CA ALA A 20 8.78 -5.93 0.82
C ALA A 20 10.02 -5.07 0.43
N PRO A 21 10.05 -4.11 -0.53
CA PRO A 21 11.07 -3.05 -0.52
C PRO A 21 10.60 -1.84 0.30
N GLY A 22 9.34 -1.83 0.75
CA GLY A 22 8.84 -1.02 1.85
C GLY A 22 8.49 -1.86 3.07
N ALA A 23 9.15 -3.02 3.24
CA ALA A 23 8.87 -4.02 4.27
C ALA A 23 8.71 -3.34 5.62
N GLN A 24 7.52 -3.52 6.17
CA GLN A 24 7.05 -2.99 7.43
C GLN A 24 7.86 -3.64 8.54
N MET A 25 8.81 -2.90 9.12
CA MET A 25 9.67 -3.42 10.17
C MET A 25 9.08 -3.01 11.52
N PRO A 26 8.44 -3.93 12.27
CA PRO A 26 8.17 -3.67 13.68
C PRO A 26 9.49 -3.30 14.39
N ALA A 27 9.41 -2.56 15.50
CA ALA A 27 10.60 -2.10 16.24
C ALA A 27 11.60 -3.25 16.55
N VAL A 28 11.08 -4.47 16.73
CA VAL A 28 11.87 -5.71 16.89
C VAL A 28 12.69 -6.04 15.64
N THR A 29 12.14 -5.90 14.43
CA THR A 29 12.87 -6.11 13.16
C THR A 29 13.93 -5.04 12.94
N LEU A 30 13.66 -3.78 13.31
CA LEU A 30 14.67 -2.71 13.30
C LEU A 30 15.83 -3.02 14.25
N LEU A 31 15.53 -3.52 15.46
CA LEU A 31 16.54 -3.96 16.42
C LEU A 31 17.37 -5.14 15.91
N LEU A 32 16.73 -6.14 15.32
CA LEU A 32 17.40 -7.31 14.73
C LEU A 32 18.26 -6.93 13.52
N LEU A 33 17.83 -5.98 12.69
CA LEU A 33 18.63 -5.47 11.58
C LEU A 33 19.81 -4.62 12.04
N GLY A 34 19.63 -3.80 13.09
CA GLY A 34 20.73 -3.05 13.70
C GLY A 34 21.80 -3.95 14.32
N ALA A 35 21.38 -4.98 15.08
CA ALA A 35 22.27 -5.97 15.66
C ALA A 35 22.92 -6.89 14.61
N GLY A 36 22.15 -7.30 13.59
CA GLY A 36 22.60 -8.14 12.48
C GLY A 36 23.61 -7.43 11.57
N ALA A 37 23.47 -6.12 11.36
CA ALA A 37 24.43 -5.32 10.60
C ALA A 37 25.83 -5.32 11.24
N ARG A 38 25.89 -5.25 12.58
CA ARG A 38 27.15 -5.36 13.34
C ARG A 38 27.81 -6.72 13.20
N ALA A 39 27.03 -7.81 13.20
CA ALA A 39 27.52 -9.16 12.97
C ALA A 39 28.01 -9.39 11.53
N LEU A 40 27.30 -8.85 10.53
CA LEU A 40 27.68 -8.90 9.11
C LEU A 40 28.97 -8.14 8.82
N LEU A 41 29.20 -6.99 9.46
CA LEU A 41 30.45 -6.23 9.32
C LEU A 41 31.65 -6.96 9.93
N GLY A 42 31.46 -7.77 10.97
CA GLY A 42 32.48 -8.65 11.52
C GLY A 42 32.88 -9.80 10.58
N LEU A 43 32.08 -10.09 9.55
CA LEU A 43 32.34 -11.12 8.53
C LEU A 43 32.90 -10.54 7.22
N LEU A 44 32.98 -9.22 7.08
CA LEU A 44 33.48 -8.57 5.87
C LEU A 44 35.02 -8.54 5.85
N PRO A 45 35.66 -8.69 4.68
CA PRO A 45 37.10 -8.54 4.54
C PRO A 45 37.56 -7.17 5.07
N ALA A 46 38.73 -7.12 5.72
CA ALA A 46 39.31 -5.93 6.36
C ALA A 46 39.15 -4.58 5.62
N PRO A 47 39.30 -4.47 4.28
CA PRO A 47 39.13 -3.19 3.58
C PRO A 47 37.68 -2.67 3.59
N LEU A 48 36.67 -3.54 3.69
CA LEU A 48 35.25 -3.16 3.79
C LEU A 48 34.83 -2.88 5.23
N GLY A 49 35.47 -3.53 6.21
CA GLY A 49 35.29 -3.24 7.64
C GLY A 49 35.87 -1.89 8.08
N ALA A 50 36.80 -1.32 7.30
CA ALA A 50 37.40 0.00 7.52
C ALA A 50 36.65 1.15 6.82
N ALA A 51 35.59 0.87 6.06
CA ALA A 51 34.82 1.91 5.39
C ALA A 51 34.16 2.85 6.42
N PRO A 52 34.25 4.18 6.25
CA PRO A 52 33.58 5.11 7.13
C PRO A 52 32.08 4.80 7.19
N PRO A 53 31.44 4.78 8.37
CA PRO A 53 30.02 4.50 8.54
C PRO A 53 29.12 5.34 7.60
N LEU A 54 29.54 6.57 7.30
CA LEU A 54 28.87 7.45 6.34
C LEU A 54 28.88 6.91 4.91
N VAL A 55 29.95 6.24 4.47
CA VAL A 55 30.06 5.61 3.15
C VAL A 55 29.11 4.42 3.07
N LEU A 56 29.04 3.59 4.12
CA LEU A 56 28.08 2.48 4.19
C LEU A 56 26.63 2.99 4.23
N GLY A 57 26.35 4.03 5.00
CA GLY A 57 25.04 4.69 5.04
C GLY A 57 24.64 5.24 3.66
N ALA A 58 25.57 5.87 2.94
CA ALA A 58 25.34 6.35 1.58
C ALA A 58 25.04 5.20 0.61
N VAL A 59 25.75 4.06 0.71
CA VAL A 59 25.47 2.87 -0.08
C VAL A 59 24.07 2.32 0.20
N VAL A 60 23.62 2.29 1.45
CA VAL A 60 22.25 1.88 1.81
C VAL A 60 21.21 2.81 1.18
N VAL A 61 21.42 4.14 1.22
CA VAL A 61 20.52 5.10 0.55
C VAL A 61 20.48 4.85 -0.95
N VAL A 62 21.64 4.75 -1.59
CA VAL A 62 21.75 4.54 -3.04
C VAL A 62 21.12 3.20 -3.44
N ALA A 63 21.30 2.15 -2.66
CA ALA A 63 20.69 0.84 -2.91
C ALA A 63 19.16 0.86 -2.70
N ALA A 64 18.66 1.51 -1.63
CA ALA A 64 17.23 1.61 -1.37
C ALA A 64 16.52 2.47 -2.43
N VAL A 65 17.07 3.64 -2.75
CA VAL A 65 16.55 4.52 -3.79
C VAL A 65 16.69 3.87 -5.17
N GLY A 66 17.85 3.28 -5.46
CA GLY A 66 18.12 2.56 -6.70
C GLY A 66 17.16 1.38 -6.90
N GLY A 67 16.97 0.56 -5.87
CA GLY A 67 16.01 -0.54 -5.86
C GLY A 67 14.58 -0.05 -6.12
N ALA A 68 14.13 0.97 -5.38
CA ALA A 68 12.80 1.55 -5.60
C ALA A 68 12.61 2.13 -7.02
N VAL A 69 13.64 2.77 -7.57
CA VAL A 69 13.65 3.29 -8.95
C VAL A 69 13.61 2.15 -9.96
N VAL A 70 14.38 1.08 -9.75
CA VAL A 70 14.36 -0.12 -10.59
C VAL A 70 12.97 -0.74 -10.55
N THR A 71 12.43 -1.06 -9.38
CA THR A 71 11.09 -1.64 -9.22
C THR A 71 10.01 -0.76 -9.85
N TYR A 72 10.10 0.56 -9.72
CA TYR A 72 9.17 1.47 -10.41
C TYR A 72 9.31 1.44 -11.93
N ARG A 73 10.54 1.37 -12.44
CA ARG A 73 10.84 1.40 -13.89
C ARG A 73 10.50 0.08 -14.58
N THR A 74 10.85 -1.04 -13.95
CA THR A 74 10.61 -2.37 -14.51
C THR A 74 9.20 -2.86 -14.21
N GLY A 75 8.59 -2.36 -13.12
CA GLY A 75 7.27 -2.77 -12.65
C GLY A 75 7.24 -4.21 -12.14
N PRO A 76 6.24 -4.59 -11.33
CA PRO A 76 5.77 -5.97 -11.30
C PRO A 76 5.17 -6.28 -12.68
N GLY A 77 5.54 -7.40 -13.27
CA GLY A 77 4.97 -7.80 -14.56
C GLY A 77 5.83 -7.53 -15.79
N ARG A 78 7.15 -7.68 -15.67
CA ARG A 78 8.06 -7.71 -16.83
C ARG A 78 7.65 -8.77 -17.87
N ASP A 79 7.00 -9.84 -17.40
CA ASP A 79 6.52 -10.97 -18.20
C ASP A 79 5.00 -10.94 -18.42
N VAL A 80 4.34 -9.81 -18.14
CA VAL A 80 2.90 -9.64 -18.40
C VAL A 80 2.68 -9.33 -19.87
N ASP A 81 1.85 -10.13 -20.52
CA ASP A 81 1.29 -9.79 -21.83
C ASP A 81 0.21 -8.71 -21.65
N TRP A 82 0.59 -7.46 -21.92
CA TRP A 82 -0.31 -6.31 -21.80
C TRP A 82 -1.46 -6.33 -22.81
N ALA A 83 -1.32 -7.03 -23.94
CA ALA A 83 -2.44 -7.18 -24.87
C ALA A 83 -3.54 -8.06 -24.28
N SER A 84 -3.16 -9.10 -23.52
CA SER A 84 -4.09 -9.91 -22.72
C SER A 84 -4.72 -9.12 -21.57
N ALA A 85 -3.98 -8.17 -20.99
CA ALA A 85 -4.52 -7.25 -19.98
C ALA A 85 -5.62 -6.34 -20.56
N ASP A 86 -5.37 -5.75 -21.73
CA ASP A 86 -6.32 -4.91 -22.44
C ASP A 86 -7.57 -5.68 -22.89
N ALA A 87 -7.42 -6.98 -23.22
CA ALA A 87 -8.56 -7.85 -23.50
C ALA A 87 -9.38 -8.12 -22.24
N TYR A 88 -8.72 -8.49 -21.13
CA TYR A 88 -9.39 -8.70 -19.85
C TYR A 88 -10.15 -7.46 -19.37
N GLU A 89 -9.56 -6.28 -19.51
CA GLU A 89 -10.19 -5.04 -19.07
C GLU A 89 -11.44 -4.71 -19.89
N ARG A 90 -11.39 -4.93 -21.21
CA ARG A 90 -12.57 -4.77 -22.07
C ARG A 90 -13.67 -5.75 -21.70
N ASP A 91 -13.33 -7.01 -21.45
CA ASP A 91 -14.29 -8.02 -21.01
C ASP A 91 -14.89 -7.65 -19.64
N LEU A 92 -14.06 -7.22 -18.70
CA LEU A 92 -14.49 -6.75 -17.38
C LEU A 92 -15.47 -5.58 -17.48
N LEU A 93 -15.14 -4.54 -18.25
CA LEU A 93 -15.99 -3.35 -18.41
C LEU A 93 -17.30 -3.68 -19.15
N ALA A 94 -17.33 -4.73 -19.99
CA ALA A 94 -18.55 -5.20 -20.64
C ALA A 94 -19.45 -6.04 -19.72
N GLU A 95 -18.87 -6.70 -18.71
CA GLU A 95 -19.59 -7.56 -17.76
C GLU A 95 -20.18 -6.81 -16.56
N VAL A 96 -19.56 -5.69 -16.14
CA VAL A 96 -20.01 -4.93 -14.97
C VAL A 96 -21.19 -4.00 -15.29
N PRO A 97 -22.04 -3.67 -14.30
CA PRO A 97 -23.05 -2.62 -14.44
C PRO A 97 -22.45 -1.28 -14.93
N GLU A 98 -23.24 -0.49 -15.67
CA GLU A 98 -22.80 0.77 -16.29
C GLU A 98 -22.24 1.77 -15.26
N ASP A 99 -22.92 1.92 -14.12
CA ASP A 99 -22.49 2.79 -13.01
C ASP A 99 -21.16 2.36 -12.37
N VAL A 100 -20.90 1.05 -12.30
CA VAL A 100 -19.61 0.50 -11.87
C VAL A 100 -18.54 0.79 -12.92
N GLY A 101 -18.86 0.60 -14.21
CA GLY A 101 -17.98 0.90 -15.32
C GLY A 101 -17.54 2.37 -15.35
N GLU A 102 -18.47 3.31 -15.16
CA GLU A 102 -18.18 4.74 -15.09
C GLU A 102 -17.21 5.10 -13.96
N VAL A 103 -17.42 4.52 -12.76
CA VAL A 103 -16.56 4.74 -11.60
C VAL A 103 -15.13 4.22 -11.86
N LEU A 104 -15.00 3.06 -12.50
CA LEU A 104 -13.71 2.47 -12.86
C LEU A 104 -12.96 3.34 -13.89
N VAL A 105 -13.64 3.75 -14.96
CA VAL A 105 -13.07 4.58 -16.03
C VAL A 105 -12.67 5.97 -15.51
N ASP A 106 -13.49 6.59 -14.67
CA ASP A 106 -13.16 7.86 -14.02
C ASP A 106 -11.90 7.74 -13.15
N ALA A 107 -11.78 6.67 -12.36
CA ALA A 107 -10.60 6.41 -11.54
C ALA A 107 -9.34 6.20 -12.39
N GLN A 108 -9.41 5.38 -13.45
CA GLN A 108 -8.29 5.17 -14.38
C GLN A 108 -7.85 6.48 -15.02
N THR A 109 -8.79 7.30 -15.48
CA THR A 109 -8.53 8.60 -16.10
C THR A 109 -7.82 9.53 -15.12
N LYS A 110 -8.33 9.64 -13.88
CA LYS A 110 -7.74 10.49 -12.84
C LYS A 110 -6.36 10.01 -12.39
N ILE A 111 -6.13 8.71 -12.30
CA ILE A 111 -4.81 8.13 -11.98
C ILE A 111 -3.84 8.36 -13.15
N GLY A 112 -4.27 8.13 -14.39
CA GLY A 112 -3.48 8.36 -15.60
C GLY A 112 -3.02 9.81 -15.72
N GLY A 113 -3.90 10.77 -15.43
CA GLY A 113 -3.56 12.20 -15.36
C GLY A 113 -2.48 12.54 -14.32
N ARG A 114 -2.31 11.71 -13.27
CA ARG A 114 -1.24 11.86 -12.25
C ARG A 114 0.02 11.09 -12.58
N MET A 115 -0.03 10.17 -13.54
CA MET A 115 1.07 9.30 -13.96
C MET A 115 1.38 9.51 -15.46
N PRO A 116 1.95 10.66 -15.86
CA PRO A 116 2.07 11.06 -17.27
C PRO A 116 2.99 10.16 -18.11
N THR A 117 3.77 9.27 -17.49
CA THR A 117 4.61 8.30 -18.21
C THR A 117 3.93 6.95 -18.39
N ALA A 118 2.74 6.75 -17.83
CA ALA A 118 1.96 5.53 -17.98
C ALA A 118 1.39 5.47 -19.40
N ALA A 119 1.49 4.30 -20.03
CA ALA A 119 0.81 4.00 -21.30
C ALA A 119 -0.70 3.80 -21.08
N GLY A 120 -1.09 3.35 -19.88
CA GLY A 120 -2.47 3.17 -19.44
C GLY A 120 -2.49 2.73 -17.97
N VAL A 121 -3.64 2.86 -17.31
CA VAL A 121 -3.88 2.33 -15.96
C VAL A 121 -4.72 1.08 -16.12
N HIS A 122 -4.21 -0.07 -15.70
CA HIS A 122 -4.86 -1.37 -15.91
C HIS A 122 -5.74 -1.74 -14.72
N LEU A 123 -6.89 -2.36 -14.98
CA LEU A 123 -7.77 -2.89 -13.93
C LEU A 123 -7.52 -4.38 -13.69
N TYR A 124 -7.51 -4.80 -12.43
CA TYR A 124 -7.49 -6.22 -12.09
C TYR A 124 -8.40 -6.53 -10.91
N VAL A 125 -9.29 -7.51 -11.05
CA VAL A 125 -10.22 -7.91 -9.99
C VAL A 125 -9.71 -9.15 -9.25
N VAL A 126 -9.48 -8.99 -7.95
CA VAL A 126 -9.05 -10.07 -7.06
C VAL A 126 -10.26 -10.96 -6.71
N ARG A 127 -10.37 -12.09 -7.42
CA ARG A 127 -11.46 -13.07 -7.25
C ARG A 127 -11.20 -14.09 -6.13
N PRO A 128 -12.25 -14.67 -5.49
CA PRO A 128 -12.14 -15.59 -4.36
C PRO A 128 -11.25 -16.81 -4.61
N ALA A 129 -11.27 -17.36 -5.82
CA ALA A 129 -10.50 -18.56 -6.20
C ALA A 129 -8.97 -18.37 -6.06
N HIS A 130 -8.51 -17.14 -5.92
CA HIS A 130 -7.11 -16.79 -5.73
C HIS A 130 -6.67 -16.83 -4.25
N TRP A 131 -7.59 -17.05 -3.29
CA TRP A 131 -7.32 -17.04 -1.86
C TRP A 131 -7.97 -18.24 -1.16
N PRO A 132 -7.23 -19.02 -0.35
CA PRO A 132 -7.74 -20.23 0.31
C PRO A 132 -8.76 -19.98 1.44
N CYS A 133 -9.10 -18.73 1.76
CA CYS A 133 -10.07 -18.41 2.81
C CYS A 133 -11.52 -18.41 2.30
N ALA A 134 -12.32 -19.37 2.77
CA ALA A 134 -13.77 -19.35 2.66
C ALA A 134 -14.36 -18.22 3.53
N ILE A 135 -15.35 -17.50 2.99
CA ILE A 135 -15.90 -16.26 3.56
C ILE A 135 -16.83 -16.53 4.75
N ASP A 136 -17.50 -17.67 4.76
CA ASP A 136 -18.69 -17.85 5.60
C ASP A 136 -18.36 -18.18 7.06
N GLY A 137 -17.07 -18.36 7.38
CA GLY A 137 -16.56 -18.34 8.75
C GLY A 137 -15.79 -17.03 8.97
N GLY A 138 -16.30 -16.14 9.82
CA GLY A 138 -15.80 -14.79 10.07
C GLY A 138 -14.39 -14.66 10.69
N ASP A 139 -13.46 -15.53 10.31
CA ASP A 139 -12.15 -15.71 10.96
C ASP A 139 -10.96 -15.30 10.09
N CYS A 140 -11.14 -14.79 8.86
CA CYS A 140 -10.02 -14.49 7.96
C CYS A 140 -9.91 -13.01 7.54
N ASN A 141 -8.70 -12.44 7.71
CA ASN A 141 -8.30 -11.09 7.25
C ASN A 141 -8.53 -10.84 5.74
N CYS A 142 -8.77 -11.89 4.96
CA CYS A 142 -9.11 -11.83 3.53
C CYS A 142 -10.47 -11.18 3.24
N ALA A 143 -11.37 -11.04 4.23
CA ALA A 143 -12.63 -10.33 4.02
C ALA A 143 -12.40 -8.84 3.72
N ARG A 144 -11.39 -8.23 4.35
CA ARG A 144 -11.02 -6.82 4.14
C ARG A 144 -10.44 -6.57 2.75
N THR A 145 -9.65 -7.50 2.21
CA THR A 145 -9.03 -7.34 0.87
C THR A 145 -10.08 -7.34 -0.25
N ARG A 146 -11.23 -7.99 -0.04
CA ARG A 146 -12.35 -8.01 -0.99
C ARG A 146 -13.15 -6.70 -1.04
N LEU A 147 -13.08 -5.90 0.01
CA LEU A 147 -13.70 -4.57 0.11
C LEU A 147 -12.67 -3.44 -0.03
N SER A 148 -11.50 -3.73 -0.60
CA SER A 148 -10.43 -2.74 -0.78
C SER A 148 -9.98 -2.70 -2.23
N ALA A 149 -9.35 -1.59 -2.59
CA ALA A 149 -8.55 -1.49 -3.80
C ALA A 149 -7.13 -1.07 -3.40
N THR A 150 -6.16 -1.32 -4.27
CA THR A 150 -4.81 -0.79 -4.12
C THR A 150 -4.20 -0.49 -5.48
N LEU A 151 -3.63 0.70 -5.62
CA LEU A 151 -2.84 1.07 -6.77
C LEU A 151 -1.42 0.50 -6.63
N VAL A 152 -1.06 -0.41 -7.52
CA VAL A 152 0.30 -0.92 -7.68
C VAL A 152 1.04 -0.02 -8.66
N PRO A 153 2.01 0.79 -8.18
CA PRO A 153 2.49 1.89 -8.99
C PRO A 153 3.67 1.47 -9.88
N SER A 154 3.42 1.32 -11.18
CA SER A 154 4.43 1.06 -12.22
C SER A 154 4.60 2.28 -13.14
N ARG A 155 5.79 2.47 -13.72
CA ARG A 155 6.09 3.65 -14.56
C ARG A 155 5.25 3.68 -15.83
N ARG A 156 5.07 2.52 -16.47
CA ARG A 156 4.38 2.39 -17.77
C ARG A 156 3.00 1.76 -17.63
N HIS A 157 2.84 0.81 -16.70
CA HIS A 157 1.60 0.04 -16.58
C HIS A 157 1.17 -0.04 -15.10
N PRO A 158 0.78 1.09 -14.47
CA PRO A 158 0.15 1.05 -13.15
C PRO A 158 -1.08 0.13 -13.17
N VAL A 159 -1.26 -0.65 -12.12
CA VAL A 159 -2.36 -1.62 -12.00
C VAL A 159 -3.19 -1.27 -10.78
N LEU A 160 -4.50 -1.14 -10.94
CA LEU A 160 -5.46 -0.97 -9.86
C LEU A 160 -6.04 -2.35 -9.52
N LEU A 161 -5.62 -2.90 -8.39
CA LEU A 161 -6.16 -4.16 -7.86
C LEU A 161 -7.44 -3.85 -7.10
N ILE A 162 -8.54 -4.53 -7.43
CA ILE A 162 -9.88 -4.28 -6.88
C ILE A 162 -10.42 -5.57 -6.29
N GLY A 163 -10.86 -5.53 -5.04
CA GLY A 163 -11.59 -6.64 -4.46
C GLY A 163 -12.95 -6.81 -5.13
N HIS A 164 -13.28 -8.05 -5.55
CA HIS A 164 -14.53 -8.31 -6.30
C HIS A 164 -15.82 -7.82 -5.63
N ARG A 165 -15.90 -7.80 -4.29
CA ARG A 165 -17.09 -7.32 -3.57
C ARG A 165 -17.33 -5.82 -3.72
N LEU A 166 -16.32 -5.04 -4.12
CA LEU A 166 -16.53 -3.62 -4.44
C LEU A 166 -17.33 -3.43 -5.74
N LEU A 167 -17.30 -4.39 -6.66
CA LEU A 167 -18.03 -4.30 -7.92
C LEU A 167 -19.55 -4.41 -7.71
N ASP A 168 -19.98 -5.02 -6.60
CA ASP A 168 -21.39 -5.11 -6.22
C ASP A 168 -21.91 -3.81 -5.58
N GLU A 169 -21.03 -2.84 -5.28
CA GLU A 169 -21.31 -1.66 -4.46
C GLU A 169 -20.70 -0.39 -5.07
N PRO A 170 -21.29 0.17 -6.14
CA PRO A 170 -20.72 1.25 -6.95
C PRO A 170 -20.37 2.51 -6.14
N ILE A 171 -21.21 2.85 -5.16
CA ILE A 171 -20.99 3.99 -4.27
C ILE A 171 -19.77 3.77 -3.35
N MET A 172 -19.55 2.55 -2.88
CA MET A 172 -18.39 2.21 -2.04
C MET A 172 -17.12 2.09 -2.88
N LEU A 173 -17.23 1.52 -4.09
CA LEU A 173 -16.16 1.52 -5.07
C LEU A 173 -15.67 2.94 -5.34
N ALA A 174 -16.58 3.89 -5.59
CA ALA A 174 -16.24 5.29 -5.81
C ALA A 174 -15.45 5.89 -4.63
N TYR A 175 -15.85 5.60 -3.40
CA TYR A 175 -15.13 6.05 -2.20
C TYR A 175 -13.72 5.46 -2.11
N VAL A 176 -13.58 4.14 -2.28
CA VAL A 176 -12.28 3.47 -2.22
C VAL A 176 -11.36 3.96 -3.33
N LEU A 177 -11.86 4.05 -4.56
CA LEU A 177 -11.08 4.53 -5.70
C LEU A 177 -10.71 6.01 -5.58
N ALA A 178 -11.57 6.85 -4.99
CA ALA A 178 -11.19 8.23 -4.67
C ALA A 178 -10.00 8.29 -3.70
N GLY A 179 -9.88 7.33 -2.78
CA GLY A 179 -8.72 7.14 -1.91
C GLY A 179 -7.45 6.78 -2.70
N GLU A 180 -7.53 5.80 -3.59
CA GLU A 180 -6.40 5.39 -4.45
C GLU A 180 -5.96 6.51 -5.41
N VAL A 181 -6.92 7.22 -5.99
CA VAL A 181 -6.75 8.44 -6.77
C VAL A 181 -5.96 9.48 -5.97
N ALA A 182 -6.35 9.74 -4.71
CA ALA A 182 -5.62 10.66 -3.84
C ALA A 182 -4.18 10.20 -3.53
N GLN A 183 -3.96 8.88 -3.43
CA GLN A 183 -2.64 8.29 -3.20
C GLN A 183 -1.75 8.25 -4.44
N ALA A 184 -2.32 8.24 -5.64
CA ALA A 184 -1.60 8.24 -6.93
C ALA A 184 -0.74 9.50 -7.19
N GLY A 185 -0.87 10.54 -6.37
CA GLY A 185 -0.05 11.75 -6.47
C GLY A 185 1.45 11.51 -6.19
N ARG A 186 2.30 12.47 -6.57
CA ARG A 186 3.75 12.40 -6.33
C ARG A 186 4.13 12.47 -4.84
N VAL A 187 3.30 13.10 -4.01
CA VAL A 187 3.63 13.44 -2.62
C VAL A 187 3.80 12.19 -1.73
N PRO A 188 2.88 11.21 -1.69
CA PRO A 188 3.02 10.01 -0.87
C PRO A 188 4.28 9.21 -1.16
N ARG A 189 4.62 9.03 -2.45
CA ARG A 189 5.77 8.24 -2.89
C ARG A 189 7.10 8.93 -2.59
N THR A 190 7.16 10.23 -2.85
CA THR A 190 8.33 11.06 -2.53
C THR A 190 8.53 11.16 -1.03
N LEU A 191 7.46 11.28 -0.22
CA LEU A 191 7.56 11.31 1.24
C LEU A 191 8.12 9.98 1.79
N HIS A 192 7.65 8.84 1.27
CA HIS A 192 8.15 7.52 1.69
C HIS A 192 9.63 7.33 1.35
N LEU A 193 10.08 7.79 0.17
CA LEU A 193 11.48 7.68 -0.23
C LEU A 193 12.38 8.67 0.52
N LEU A 194 11.94 9.93 0.67
CA LEU A 194 12.71 10.99 1.32
C LEU A 194 12.77 10.84 2.84
N LEU A 195 11.78 10.21 3.47
CA LEU A 195 11.84 9.91 4.90
C LEU A 195 12.44 8.52 5.14
N GLY A 196 12.06 7.51 4.35
CA GLY A 196 12.52 6.14 4.54
C GLY A 196 14.02 5.96 4.33
N ALA A 197 14.60 6.49 3.24
CA ALA A 197 16.00 6.23 2.92
C ALA A 197 16.98 6.90 3.90
N PRO A 198 16.85 8.19 4.28
CA PRO A 198 17.72 8.80 5.28
C PRO A 198 17.55 8.21 6.68
N LEU A 199 16.32 7.83 7.05
CA LEU A 199 16.06 7.16 8.31
C LEU A 199 16.69 5.77 8.38
N LEU A 200 16.60 4.98 7.30
CA LEU A 200 17.29 3.69 7.18
C LEU A 200 18.81 3.86 7.20
N ALA A 201 19.34 4.90 6.56
CA ALA A 201 20.76 5.21 6.57
C ALA A 201 21.25 5.59 7.97
N ALA A 202 20.53 6.49 8.65
CA ALA A 202 20.83 6.88 10.02
C ALA A 202 20.73 5.68 10.98
N TRP A 203 19.72 4.84 10.81
CA TRP A 203 19.54 3.60 11.56
C TRP A 203 20.71 2.62 11.34
N PHE A 204 21.14 2.44 10.10
CA PHE A 204 22.28 1.60 9.77
C PHE A 204 23.58 2.14 10.38
N VAL A 205 23.87 3.43 10.19
CA VAL A 205 25.05 4.09 10.77
C VAL A 205 25.07 3.89 12.29
N LEU A 206 23.95 4.13 12.94
CA LEU A 206 23.80 3.93 14.38
C LEU A 206 23.92 2.46 14.79
N GLY A 207 23.44 1.51 13.98
CA GLY A 207 23.60 0.07 14.19
C GLY A 207 25.05 -0.38 14.21
N VAL A 208 25.88 0.28 13.39
CA VAL A 208 27.31 0.00 13.26
C VAL A 208 28.13 0.69 14.35
N THR A 209 27.90 1.98 14.58
CA THR A 209 28.76 2.82 15.43
C THR A 209 28.23 3.00 16.85
N GLY A 210 26.91 2.90 17.02
CA GLY A 210 26.23 3.19 18.27
C GLY A 210 26.30 2.01 19.23
N PRO A 211 26.31 2.27 20.55
CA PRO A 211 26.13 1.21 21.53
C PRO A 211 24.70 0.64 21.46
N PRO A 212 24.51 -0.68 21.69
CA PRO A 212 23.22 -1.37 21.49
C PRO A 212 22.04 -0.77 22.28
N HIS A 213 22.30 -0.17 23.44
CA HIS A 213 21.25 0.46 24.25
C HIS A 213 20.65 1.71 23.57
N LEU A 214 21.40 2.43 22.74
CA LEU A 214 20.85 3.55 21.97
C LEU A 214 19.92 3.06 20.85
N LEU A 215 20.19 1.90 20.25
CA LEU A 215 19.27 1.27 19.31
C LEU A 215 17.96 0.88 20.00
N ALA A 216 18.03 0.30 21.20
CA ALA A 216 16.86 -0.06 21.99
C ALA A 216 15.93 1.14 22.27
N VAL A 217 16.50 2.34 22.48
CA VAL A 217 15.74 3.57 22.73
C VAL A 217 15.24 4.22 21.43
N LEU A 218 16.05 4.22 20.37
CA LEU A 218 15.75 4.92 19.14
C LEU A 218 14.86 4.12 18.18
N ALA A 219 14.84 2.79 18.25
CA ALA A 219 13.97 1.95 17.41
C ALA A 219 12.48 2.29 17.58
N PRO A 220 11.94 2.36 18.82
CA PRO A 220 10.55 2.75 19.03
C PRO A 220 10.24 4.16 18.53
N ALA A 221 11.15 5.12 18.76
CA ALA A 221 10.97 6.49 18.30
C ALA A 221 10.93 6.57 16.77
N LEU A 222 11.83 5.86 16.10
CA LEU A 222 11.88 5.80 14.64
C LEU A 222 10.65 5.12 14.05
N TRP A 223 10.24 4.00 14.65
CA TRP A 223 9.03 3.29 14.29
C TRP A 223 7.78 4.19 14.47
N LEU A 224 7.69 4.96 15.55
CA LEU A 224 6.59 5.90 15.79
C LEU A 224 6.54 7.00 14.72
N VAL A 225 7.68 7.62 14.38
CA VAL A 225 7.74 8.68 13.37
C VAL A 225 7.31 8.16 11.99
N THR A 226 7.85 7.03 11.58
CA THR A 226 7.51 6.42 10.27
C THR A 226 6.04 6.00 10.21
N THR A 227 5.51 5.43 11.30
CA THR A 227 4.10 5.07 11.43
C THR A 227 3.19 6.28 11.38
N ALA A 228 3.50 7.35 12.13
CA ALA A 228 2.70 8.58 12.15
C ALA A 228 2.64 9.26 10.78
N VAL A 229 3.77 9.29 10.06
CA VAL A 229 3.83 9.82 8.69
C VAL A 229 2.94 9.01 7.75
N ARG A 230 3.05 7.68 7.78
CA ARG A 230 2.22 6.80 6.95
C ARG A 230 0.74 6.94 7.28
N TRP A 231 0.41 6.98 8.57
CA TRP A 231 -0.96 7.24 9.02
C TRP A 231 -1.47 8.57 8.48
N GLY A 232 -0.67 9.63 8.54
CA GLY A 232 -1.03 10.94 7.98
C GLY A 232 -1.34 10.88 6.49
N VAL A 233 -0.58 10.11 5.71
CA VAL A 233 -0.84 9.88 4.28
C VAL A 233 -2.16 9.14 4.05
N GLU A 234 -2.40 8.05 4.79
CA GLU A 234 -3.63 7.27 4.66
C GLU A 234 -4.87 8.05 5.10
N LEU A 235 -4.80 8.73 6.26
CA LEU A 235 -5.91 9.55 6.76
C LEU A 235 -6.19 10.74 5.83
N ARG A 236 -5.16 11.34 5.23
CA ARG A 236 -5.36 12.38 4.21
C ARG A 236 -6.10 11.82 2.99
N ALA A 237 -5.74 10.63 2.51
CA ALA A 237 -6.43 10.01 1.40
C ALA A 237 -7.90 9.73 1.74
N ASP A 238 -8.18 9.24 2.95
CA ASP A 238 -9.54 9.01 3.43
C ASP A 238 -10.37 10.28 3.54
N ILE A 239 -9.78 11.38 4.02
CA ILE A 239 -10.44 12.70 4.07
C ILE A 239 -10.79 13.17 2.66
N LEU A 240 -9.83 13.07 1.74
CA LEU A 240 -10.05 13.50 0.36
C LEU A 240 -11.14 12.66 -0.31
N ALA A 241 -11.13 11.34 -0.10
CA ALA A 241 -12.18 10.45 -0.55
C ALA A 241 -13.54 10.84 0.03
N ALA A 242 -13.64 11.02 1.36
CA ALA A 242 -14.87 11.39 2.04
C ALA A 242 -15.38 12.78 1.62
N SER A 243 -14.49 13.72 1.34
CA SER A 243 -14.87 15.05 0.83
C SER A 243 -15.40 15.00 -0.60
N THR A 244 -15.01 13.98 -1.37
CA THR A 244 -15.39 13.78 -2.77
C THR A 244 -16.72 13.04 -2.88
N THR A 245 -16.91 11.97 -2.10
CA THR A 245 -18.11 11.12 -2.17
C THR A 245 -19.14 11.41 -1.07
N GLY A 246 -18.77 12.18 -0.07
CA GLY A 246 -19.61 12.54 1.07
C GLY A 246 -19.41 11.66 2.32
N PRO A 247 -19.64 12.22 3.52
CA PRO A 247 -19.42 11.54 4.80
C PRO A 247 -20.40 10.39 5.06
N ARG A 248 -21.58 10.38 4.43
CA ARG A 248 -22.53 9.26 4.53
C ARG A 248 -21.94 7.99 3.91
N VAL A 249 -21.41 8.10 2.69
CA VAL A 249 -20.77 6.98 1.98
C VAL A 249 -19.60 6.44 2.79
N ALA A 250 -18.75 7.31 3.34
CA ALA A 250 -17.64 6.90 4.17
C ALA A 250 -18.11 6.14 5.43
N ARG A 251 -19.17 6.61 6.10
CA ARG A 251 -19.75 5.91 7.26
C ARG A 251 -20.26 4.51 6.89
N ASP A 252 -20.98 4.40 5.79
CA ASP A 252 -21.56 3.13 5.33
C ASP A 252 -20.45 2.14 4.94
N TYR A 253 -19.42 2.60 4.23
CA TYR A 253 -18.23 1.81 3.92
C TYR A 253 -17.55 1.29 5.18
N TRP A 254 -17.22 2.17 6.13
CA TRP A 254 -16.53 1.77 7.36
C TRP A 254 -17.40 0.88 8.25
N ALA A 255 -18.72 1.01 8.22
CA ALA A 255 -19.62 0.09 8.89
C ALA A 255 -19.53 -1.33 8.30
N ARG A 256 -19.48 -1.46 6.97
CA ARG A 256 -19.31 -2.76 6.31
C ARG A 256 -17.94 -3.36 6.54
N VAL A 257 -16.88 -2.56 6.47
CA VAL A 257 -15.52 -3.04 6.78
C VAL A 257 -15.44 -3.57 8.21
N ARG A 258 -16.07 -2.89 9.18
CA ARG A 258 -16.15 -3.39 10.57
C ARG A 258 -16.95 -4.69 10.68
N ALA A 259 -18.09 -4.80 10.00
CA ALA A 259 -18.91 -6.00 10.00
C ALA A 259 -18.21 -7.20 9.34
N ALA A 260 -17.36 -6.94 8.34
CA ALA A 260 -16.56 -7.95 7.66
C ALA A 260 -15.27 -8.33 8.43
N SER A 261 -14.93 -7.60 9.50
CA SER A 261 -13.72 -7.86 10.29
C SER A 261 -14.05 -8.73 11.52
N PRO A 262 -13.19 -9.70 11.89
CA PRO A 262 -13.39 -10.47 13.11
C PRO A 262 -13.43 -9.54 14.34
N PRO A 263 -14.22 -9.88 15.38
CA PRO A 263 -14.26 -9.10 16.60
C PRO A 263 -12.87 -9.02 17.23
N PRO A 264 -12.39 -7.84 17.63
CA PRO A 264 -11.01 -7.68 18.05
C PRO A 264 -10.78 -8.35 19.41
N THR A 265 -9.85 -9.32 19.45
CA THR A 265 -9.31 -9.91 20.67
C THR A 265 -8.42 -8.89 21.41
N ARG A 266 -8.11 -9.11 22.70
CA ARG A 266 -7.19 -8.22 23.44
C ARG A 266 -5.84 -8.08 22.73
N THR A 267 -5.34 -9.17 22.15
CA THR A 267 -4.12 -9.22 21.37
C THR A 267 -4.25 -8.45 20.07
N SER A 268 -5.36 -8.58 19.34
CA SER A 268 -5.55 -7.86 18.07
C SER A 268 -5.66 -6.35 18.25
N ARG A 269 -6.20 -5.86 19.38
CA ARG A 269 -6.23 -4.42 19.69
C ARG A 269 -4.83 -3.85 19.89
N LEU A 270 -3.96 -4.60 20.56
CA LEU A 270 -2.56 -4.21 20.75
C LEU A 270 -1.81 -4.25 19.41
N LEU A 271 -2.07 -5.28 18.59
CA LEU A 271 -1.52 -5.41 17.24
C LEU A 271 -2.00 -4.29 16.30
N GLU A 272 -3.23 -3.80 16.46
CA GLU A 272 -3.78 -2.68 15.70
C GLU A 272 -3.10 -1.35 16.05
N LEU A 273 -2.66 -1.17 17.30
CA LEU A 273 -1.87 0.01 17.72
C LEU A 273 -0.45 0.01 17.17
N ILE A 274 0.12 -1.18 16.94
CA ILE A 274 1.44 -1.33 16.30
C ILE A 274 1.32 -1.54 14.78
N SER A 275 0.12 -1.40 14.22
CA SER A 275 -0.13 -1.48 12.80
C SER A 275 0.41 -0.24 12.09
N THR A 276 1.04 -0.45 10.94
CA THR A 276 1.46 0.64 10.05
C THR A 276 0.29 1.30 9.32
N HIS A 277 -0.92 0.74 9.43
CA HIS A 277 -2.17 1.35 8.98
C HIS A 277 -2.93 1.93 10.17
N PRO A 278 -3.57 3.11 10.04
CA PRO A 278 -4.40 3.66 11.12
C PRO A 278 -5.53 2.70 11.49
N PRO A 279 -5.90 2.61 12.78
CA PRO A 279 -7.01 1.81 13.25
C PRO A 279 -8.31 2.14 12.52
N ILE A 280 -9.15 1.13 12.26
CA ILE A 280 -10.41 1.32 11.52
C ILE A 280 -11.30 2.35 12.23
N ALA A 281 -11.30 2.33 13.57
CA ALA A 281 -12.05 3.28 14.39
C ALA A 281 -11.60 4.73 14.15
N VAL A 282 -10.28 4.98 14.03
CA VAL A 282 -9.73 6.32 13.77
C VAL A 282 -10.13 6.79 12.37
N ARG A 283 -9.96 5.94 11.35
CA ARG A 283 -10.34 6.25 9.96
C ARG A 283 -11.83 6.55 9.82
N ALA A 284 -12.67 5.72 10.45
CA ALA A 284 -14.13 5.89 10.45
C ALA A 284 -14.57 7.16 11.18
N ALA A 285 -14.02 7.45 12.36
CA ALA A 285 -14.35 8.66 13.10
C ALA A 285 -13.95 9.93 12.34
N LEU A 286 -12.77 9.93 11.74
CA LEU A 286 -12.22 11.08 11.03
C LEU A 286 -13.01 11.39 9.75
N THR A 287 -13.36 10.38 8.97
CA THR A 287 -14.15 10.55 7.73
C THR A 287 -15.61 10.90 7.96
N ALA A 288 -16.20 10.50 9.10
CA ALA A 288 -17.59 10.78 9.44
C ALA A 288 -17.91 12.27 9.62
N HIS A 289 -16.90 13.09 9.90
CA HIS A 289 -17.04 14.53 10.20
C HIS A 289 -16.53 15.43 9.08
N VAL A 290 -16.14 14.86 7.94
CA VAL A 290 -15.66 15.65 6.79
C VAL A 290 -16.86 16.34 6.13
N PRO A 291 -16.85 17.68 5.98
CA PRO A 291 -17.89 18.36 5.22
C PRO A 291 -17.87 17.85 3.78
N GLY A 292 -18.99 17.27 3.34
CA GLY A 292 -19.14 16.86 1.95
C GLY A 292 -19.25 18.09 1.06
N ARG A 293 -18.61 18.05 -0.12
CA ARG A 293 -19.12 18.84 -1.24
C ARG A 293 -20.44 18.18 -1.65
N SER A 294 -21.49 18.97 -1.89
CA SER A 294 -22.82 18.44 -2.24
C SER A 294 -22.71 17.32 -3.27
N PRO A 295 -23.40 16.19 -3.09
CA PRO A 295 -23.35 15.10 -4.04
C PRO A 295 -23.76 15.60 -5.42
N ILE A 296 -23.06 15.16 -6.46
CA ILE A 296 -23.55 15.25 -7.83
C ILE A 296 -24.88 14.49 -7.81
N SER A 297 -25.97 15.22 -8.09
CA SER A 297 -27.29 14.59 -8.22
C SER A 297 -27.20 13.45 -9.22
N PRO A 298 -27.73 12.26 -8.92
CA PRO A 298 -28.00 11.29 -9.97
C PRO A 298 -29.05 11.91 -10.90
N THR A 299 -28.66 12.20 -12.13
CA THR A 299 -29.59 12.42 -13.24
C THR A 299 -29.98 11.09 -13.83
#